data_AF-A0A0B4S2F8-F1
#
_entry.id   AF-A0A0B4S2F8-F1
#
_cell.length_a   1.000
_cell.length_b   1.000
_cell.length_c   1.000
_cell.angle_alpha   90.00
_cell.angle_beta   90.00
_cell.angle_gamma   90.00
#
_symmetry.space_group_name_H-M   'P 1'
#
loop_
_entity.id
_entity.type
_entity.pdbx_description
1 polymer ?
#
loop_
_entity_poly.entity_id
_entity_poly.type
_entity_poly.pdbx_seq_one_letter_code
_entity_poly.pdbx_strand_id
1 'polypeptide(L)'
;MSFKEKVFNILNMEIGNKHNLLDLSISLKEAGLLLKSNINTAETINLLSKTSPNKNLKKIFSEVYENLLQGHDLYNSFLKVNKFDNLFLSLIKSGESSERLSEVFLYLSLYYEKKYKLKQKLISLLTYPFILLSVTVIVLIFLLNNVIPTFLDIFEDSNIELPAITKLLIKSMDFIKYNYLFVILGILIFIVFLKLIFKKYKVRRFFGKLIFKIPYIKSHYQNYITSVIAKNFTILLNGNINIVDSLDIIKNSTRNVFIQEHLEKAILEIKNGNLISTSLNDDLIFNPAFINMLAIGESSENLVEILESATEYYDSKINYSVDKILQYLQPVIIILISLFVAFIVFAIAIPIFDLSNGISIE
;
A
#
# COMPACT_ATOMS: atom_id res chain seq x y z
N MET A 1 3.46 26.78 0.89
CA MET A 1 3.22 25.33 0.89
C MET A 1 4.46 24.66 1.50
N SER A 2 4.33 24.09 2.70
CA SER A 2 5.45 23.50 3.45
C SER A 2 6.06 22.33 2.66
N PHE A 3 7.37 22.07 2.80
CA PHE A 3 8.03 20.88 2.24
C PHE A 3 7.30 19.58 2.65
N LYS A 4 6.72 19.59 3.87
CA LYS A 4 5.83 18.56 4.37
C LYS A 4 4.60 18.36 3.47
N GLU A 5 3.96 19.44 3.01
CA GLU A 5 2.79 19.37 2.11
C GLU A 5 3.16 18.91 0.70
N LYS A 6 4.35 19.28 0.18
CA LYS A 6 4.82 18.81 -1.13
C LYS A 6 5.16 17.32 -1.12
N VAL A 7 5.88 16.85 -0.10
CA VAL A 7 6.18 15.42 0.10
C VAL A 7 4.89 14.63 0.35
N PHE A 8 3.96 15.20 1.13
CA PHE A 8 2.63 14.63 1.35
C PHE A 8 1.82 14.48 0.06
N ASN A 9 1.88 15.46 -0.84
CA ASN A 9 1.21 15.38 -2.14
C ASN A 9 1.86 14.39 -3.11
N ILE A 10 3.19 14.27 -3.10
CA ILE A 10 3.93 13.34 -3.97
C ILE A 10 3.72 11.88 -3.52
N LEU A 11 3.74 11.61 -2.21
CA LEU A 11 3.42 10.28 -1.66
C LEU A 11 1.91 9.96 -1.73
N ASN A 12 1.06 10.98 -1.90
CA ASN A 12 -0.34 10.76 -2.22
C ASN A 12 -0.58 10.34 -3.68
N MET A 13 0.40 10.50 -4.57
CA MET A 13 0.37 10.07 -5.95
C MET A 13 0.97 8.66 -6.14
N GLU A 14 0.48 7.65 -5.43
CA GLU A 14 0.69 6.26 -5.86
C GLU A 14 -0.56 5.67 -6.51
N ILE A 15 -0.43 5.49 -7.82
CA ILE A 15 -0.72 4.24 -8.53
C ILE A 15 -2.11 3.65 -8.23
N GLY A 16 -3.10 4.15 -8.98
CA GLY A 16 -4.35 3.42 -9.24
C GLY A 16 -5.62 4.21 -9.00
N ASN A 17 -5.77 4.90 -7.86
CA ASN A 17 -7.01 5.60 -7.52
C ASN A 17 -6.74 7.08 -7.19
N LYS A 18 -7.15 7.98 -8.11
CA LYS A 18 -6.90 9.43 -8.13
C LYS A 18 -7.74 10.25 -7.11
N HIS A 19 -8.21 9.65 -6.03
CA HIS A 19 -9.09 10.32 -5.06
C HIS A 19 -8.38 10.54 -3.74
N ASN A 20 -8.56 11.74 -3.16
CA ASN A 20 -8.26 11.94 -1.76
C ASN A 20 -9.22 11.02 -0.96
N LEU A 21 -8.67 9.98 -0.33
CA LEU A 21 -9.44 8.95 0.37
C LEU A 21 -10.30 9.55 1.48
N LEU A 22 -9.83 10.63 2.13
CA LEU A 22 -10.58 11.33 3.15
C LEU A 22 -11.80 12.03 2.55
N ASP A 23 -11.59 12.84 1.51
CA ASP A 23 -12.68 13.55 0.82
C ASP A 23 -13.73 12.57 0.29
N LEU A 24 -13.29 11.45 -0.30
CA LEU A 24 -14.19 10.40 -0.76
C LEU A 24 -14.97 9.79 0.40
N SER A 25 -14.32 9.49 1.53
CA SER A 25 -15.00 8.95 2.71
C SER A 25 -16.07 9.91 3.25
N ILE A 26 -15.83 11.22 3.21
CA ILE A 26 -16.78 12.25 3.65
C ILE A 26 -17.98 12.30 2.70
N SER A 27 -17.75 12.37 1.38
CA SER A 27 -18.83 12.37 0.38
C SER A 27 -19.69 11.11 0.47
N LEU A 28 -19.07 9.94 0.68
CA LEU A 28 -19.82 8.68 0.83
C LEU A 28 -20.62 8.64 2.14
N LYS A 29 -20.11 9.25 3.22
CA LYS A 29 -20.86 9.39 4.47
C LYS A 29 -22.10 10.24 4.26
N GLU A 30 -21.94 11.39 3.60
CA GLU A 30 -23.03 12.29 3.24
C GLU A 30 -24.08 11.55 2.39
N ALA A 31 -23.67 10.83 1.34
CA ALA A 31 -24.59 10.01 0.55
C ALA A 31 -25.40 9.02 1.39
N GLY A 32 -24.71 8.27 2.26
CA GLY A 32 -25.37 7.30 3.13
C GLY A 32 -26.40 7.95 4.07
N LEU A 33 -26.08 9.10 4.65
CA LEU A 33 -27.01 9.85 5.52
C LEU A 33 -28.21 10.42 4.76
N LEU A 34 -27.99 10.94 3.54
CA LEU A 34 -29.06 11.46 2.67
C LEU A 34 -30.03 10.34 2.26
N LEU A 35 -29.50 9.19 1.82
CA LEU A 35 -30.30 8.01 1.48
C LEU A 35 -31.04 7.46 2.71
N LYS A 36 -30.41 7.45 3.89
CA LYS A 36 -31.09 7.10 5.15
C LYS A 36 -32.26 8.02 5.48
N SER A 37 -32.22 9.25 4.96
CA SER A 37 -33.27 10.26 5.11
C SER A 37 -34.31 10.20 3.99
N ASN A 38 -34.36 9.10 3.23
CA ASN A 38 -35.25 8.85 2.09
C ASN A 38 -35.11 9.83 0.93
N ILE A 39 -33.96 10.50 0.80
CA ILE A 39 -33.64 11.27 -0.42
C ILE A 39 -33.33 10.27 -1.53
N ASN A 40 -33.89 10.50 -2.72
CA ASN A 40 -33.67 9.58 -3.84
C ASN A 40 -32.20 9.57 -4.30
N THR A 41 -31.80 8.51 -4.98
CA THR A 41 -30.40 8.26 -5.39
C THR A 41 -29.87 9.34 -6.32
N ALA A 42 -30.64 9.76 -7.32
CA ALA A 42 -30.21 10.77 -8.30
C ALA A 42 -29.98 12.13 -7.64
N GLU A 43 -30.89 12.55 -6.76
CA GLU A 43 -30.77 13.79 -5.98
C GLU A 43 -29.60 13.73 -5.00
N THR A 44 -29.38 12.59 -4.34
CA THR A 44 -28.21 12.37 -3.49
C THR A 44 -26.91 12.58 -4.28
N ILE A 45 -26.76 11.97 -5.46
CA ILE A 45 -25.56 12.15 -6.29
C ILE A 45 -25.45 13.60 -6.81
N ASN A 46 -26.56 14.25 -7.15
CA ASN A 46 -26.58 15.67 -7.55
C ASN A 46 -26.05 16.57 -6.42
N LEU A 47 -26.49 16.34 -5.17
CA LEU A 47 -25.99 17.07 -4.01
C LEU A 47 -24.48 16.87 -3.85
N LEU A 48 -24.01 15.62 -3.90
CA LEU A 48 -22.56 15.33 -3.83
C LEU A 48 -21.74 16.00 -4.92
N SER A 49 -22.29 16.14 -6.13
CA SER A 49 -21.63 16.85 -7.23
C SER A 49 -21.38 18.33 -6.92
N LYS A 50 -22.19 18.92 -6.03
CA LYS A 50 -22.10 20.32 -5.60
C LYS A 50 -21.34 20.48 -4.29
N THR A 51 -21.53 19.59 -3.32
CA THR A 51 -21.03 19.72 -1.94
C THR A 51 -19.66 19.08 -1.72
N SER A 52 -19.24 18.11 -2.54
CA SER A 52 -17.99 17.37 -2.30
C SER A 52 -16.77 18.30 -2.13
N PRO A 53 -15.91 18.09 -1.13
CA PRO A 53 -14.81 19.01 -0.82
C PRO A 53 -13.75 19.07 -1.95
N ASN A 54 -13.66 18.02 -2.76
CA ASN A 54 -12.66 17.89 -3.82
C ASN A 54 -13.23 18.20 -5.20
N LYS A 55 -12.58 19.10 -5.97
CA LYS A 55 -12.98 19.44 -7.35
C LYS A 55 -13.02 18.22 -8.28
N ASN A 56 -12.13 17.24 -8.11
CA ASN A 56 -12.14 16.02 -8.92
C ASN A 56 -13.33 15.11 -8.56
N LEU A 57 -13.70 15.03 -7.28
CA LEU A 57 -14.88 14.26 -6.86
C LEU A 57 -16.17 14.92 -7.34
N LYS A 58 -16.27 16.25 -7.29
CA LYS A 58 -17.41 16.98 -7.87
C LYS A 58 -17.64 16.58 -9.33
N LYS A 59 -16.58 16.61 -10.16
CA LYS A 59 -16.64 16.20 -11.57
C LYS A 59 -17.12 14.75 -11.74
N ILE A 60 -16.61 13.84 -10.91
CA ILE A 60 -16.98 12.43 -10.95
C ILE A 60 -18.47 12.26 -10.61
N PHE A 61 -18.95 12.86 -9.53
CA PHE A 61 -20.36 12.78 -9.17
C PHE A 61 -21.26 13.50 -10.18
N SER A 62 -20.79 14.56 -10.83
CA SER A 62 -21.51 15.17 -11.97
C SER A 62 -21.66 14.18 -13.13
N GLU A 63 -20.59 13.49 -13.51
CA GLU A 63 -20.63 12.48 -14.58
C GLU A 63 -21.54 11.29 -14.21
N VAL A 64 -21.49 10.82 -12.96
CA VAL A 64 -22.41 9.78 -12.47
C VAL A 64 -23.87 10.28 -12.51
N TYR A 65 -24.13 11.51 -12.07
CA TYR A 65 -25.46 12.11 -12.11
C TYR A 65 -26.01 12.23 -13.54
N GLU A 66 -25.19 12.66 -14.49
CA GLU A 66 -25.57 12.71 -15.91
C GLU A 66 -25.92 11.32 -16.46
N ASN A 67 -25.16 10.28 -16.10
CA ASN A 67 -25.49 8.90 -16.49
C ASN A 67 -26.82 8.43 -15.88
N LEU A 68 -27.11 8.77 -14.62
CA LEU A 68 -28.38 8.46 -13.98
C LEU A 68 -29.56 9.16 -14.69
N LEU A 69 -29.39 10.43 -15.10
CA LEU A 69 -30.40 11.16 -15.88
C LEU A 69 -30.65 10.54 -17.27
N GLN A 70 -29.66 9.86 -17.83
CA GLN A 70 -29.78 9.10 -19.08
C GLN A 70 -30.47 7.73 -18.88
N GLY A 71 -30.89 7.40 -17.66
CA GLY A 71 -31.59 6.15 -17.35
C GLY A 71 -30.68 4.95 -17.05
N HIS A 72 -29.37 5.17 -16.87
CA HIS A 72 -28.50 4.12 -16.35
C HIS A 72 -28.74 3.92 -14.85
N ASP A 73 -28.61 2.67 -14.40
CA ASP A 73 -28.55 2.37 -12.96
C ASP A 73 -27.25 2.91 -12.32
N LEU A 74 -27.20 2.94 -11.00
CA LEU A 74 -26.09 3.51 -10.24
C LEU A 74 -24.80 2.72 -10.47
N TYR A 75 -24.87 1.39 -10.50
CA TYR A 75 -23.73 0.53 -10.79
C TYR A 75 -23.09 0.87 -12.15
N ASN A 76 -23.87 0.90 -13.23
CA ASN A 76 -23.39 1.17 -14.58
C ASN A 76 -22.88 2.61 -14.70
N SER A 77 -23.49 3.55 -13.99
CA SER A 77 -23.03 4.94 -13.93
C SER A 77 -21.63 5.05 -13.32
N PHE A 78 -21.37 4.36 -12.20
CA PHE A 78 -20.01 4.31 -11.62
C PHE A 78 -19.02 3.49 -12.45
N LEU A 79 -19.48 2.43 -13.11
CA LEU A 79 -18.66 1.57 -13.97
C LEU A 79 -18.10 2.36 -15.17
N LYS A 80 -18.93 3.17 -15.82
CA LYS A 80 -18.52 4.02 -16.96
C LYS A 80 -17.41 5.01 -16.62
N VAL A 81 -17.47 5.60 -15.43
CA VAL A 81 -16.45 6.55 -14.94
C VAL A 81 -15.08 5.87 -14.80
N ASN A 82 -15.04 4.56 -14.55
CA ASN A 82 -13.83 3.73 -14.49
C ASN A 82 -12.75 4.31 -13.55
N LYS A 83 -13.19 4.78 -12.37
CA LYS A 83 -12.32 5.31 -11.30
C LYS A 83 -12.40 4.52 -9.99
N PHE A 84 -13.32 3.57 -9.89
CA PHE A 84 -13.59 2.79 -8.70
C PHE A 84 -13.13 1.35 -8.88
N ASP A 85 -12.74 0.70 -7.78
CA ASP A 85 -12.33 -0.69 -7.80
C ASP A 85 -13.53 -1.65 -7.81
N ASN A 86 -13.27 -2.92 -8.11
CA ASN A 86 -14.31 -3.95 -8.20
C ASN A 86 -15.09 -4.11 -6.89
N LEU A 87 -14.47 -3.89 -5.74
CA LEU A 87 -15.14 -3.97 -4.44
C LEU A 87 -16.20 -2.88 -4.30
N PHE A 88 -15.84 -1.62 -4.58
CA PHE A 88 -16.80 -0.51 -4.58
C PHE A 88 -17.96 -0.80 -5.54
N LEU A 89 -17.65 -1.19 -6.78
CA LEU A 89 -18.67 -1.45 -7.79
C LEU A 89 -19.60 -2.61 -7.41
N SER A 90 -19.07 -3.71 -6.87
CA SER A 90 -19.86 -4.86 -6.46
C SER A 90 -20.79 -4.54 -5.29
N LEU A 91 -20.31 -3.72 -4.34
CA LEU A 91 -21.11 -3.27 -3.20
C LEU A 91 -22.25 -2.33 -3.64
N ILE A 92 -21.97 -1.40 -4.56
CA ILE A 92 -23.01 -0.55 -5.15
C ILE A 92 -24.07 -1.41 -5.87
N LYS A 93 -23.64 -2.36 -6.70
CA LYS A 93 -24.56 -3.26 -7.43
C LYS A 93 -25.47 -4.04 -6.49
N SER A 94 -24.89 -4.61 -5.43
CA SER A 94 -25.65 -5.33 -4.42
C SER A 94 -26.60 -4.42 -3.67
N GLY A 95 -26.13 -3.27 -3.19
CA GLY A 95 -26.94 -2.33 -2.43
C GLY A 95 -28.10 -1.78 -3.25
N GLU A 96 -27.91 -1.58 -4.55
CA GLU A 96 -28.97 -1.17 -5.48
C GLU A 96 -30.00 -2.30 -5.67
N SER A 97 -29.55 -3.54 -5.86
CA SER A 97 -30.44 -4.70 -6.03
C SER A 97 -31.22 -5.07 -4.75
N SER A 98 -30.66 -4.75 -3.59
CA SER A 98 -31.25 -5.06 -2.27
C SER A 98 -31.90 -3.85 -1.59
N GLU A 99 -31.98 -2.69 -2.26
CA GLU A 99 -32.49 -1.41 -1.71
C GLU A 99 -31.78 -0.92 -0.43
N ARG A 100 -30.50 -1.31 -0.24
CA ARG A 100 -29.68 -0.99 0.96
C ARG A 100 -28.49 -0.11 0.64
N LEU A 101 -28.67 0.81 -0.30
CA LEU A 101 -27.62 1.75 -0.72
C LEU A 101 -27.15 2.63 0.43
N SER A 102 -28.04 3.02 1.35
CA SER A 102 -27.70 3.80 2.54
C SER A 102 -26.59 3.13 3.37
N GLU A 103 -26.78 1.87 3.71
CA GLU A 103 -25.83 1.08 4.48
C GLU A 103 -24.53 0.87 3.70
N VAL A 104 -24.62 0.60 2.39
CA VAL A 104 -23.44 0.45 1.52
C VAL A 104 -22.59 1.72 1.47
N PHE A 105 -23.20 2.90 1.33
CA PHE A 105 -22.48 4.17 1.31
C PHE A 105 -21.83 4.52 2.66
N LEU A 106 -22.55 4.33 3.77
CA LEU A 106 -21.99 4.48 5.12
C LEU A 106 -20.83 3.51 5.37
N TYR A 107 -20.96 2.28 4.89
CA TYR A 107 -19.93 1.29 4.98
C TYR A 107 -18.67 1.70 4.18
N LEU A 108 -18.85 2.06 2.91
CA LEU A 108 -17.75 2.48 2.04
C LEU A 108 -17.03 3.71 2.59
N SER A 109 -17.77 4.62 3.24
CA SER A 109 -17.19 5.73 3.99
C SER A 109 -16.21 5.25 5.06
N LEU A 110 -16.65 4.38 5.98
CA LEU A 110 -15.79 3.84 7.03
C LEU A 110 -14.60 3.05 6.47
N TYR A 111 -14.81 2.30 5.38
CA TYR A 111 -13.75 1.58 4.69
C TYR A 111 -12.65 2.52 4.19
N TYR A 112 -13.02 3.59 3.46
CA TYR A 112 -12.05 4.55 2.93
C TYR A 112 -11.43 5.43 4.02
N GLU A 113 -12.15 5.75 5.09
CA GLU A 113 -11.61 6.44 6.26
C GLU A 113 -10.50 5.61 6.95
N LYS A 114 -10.76 4.32 7.21
CA LYS A 114 -9.75 3.41 7.77
C LYS A 114 -8.54 3.29 6.84
N LYS A 115 -8.75 3.18 5.53
CA LYS A 115 -7.68 3.14 4.52
C LYS A 115 -6.85 4.42 4.53
N TYR A 116 -7.48 5.58 4.67
CA TYR A 116 -6.82 6.88 4.81
C TYR A 116 -5.99 6.94 6.10
N LYS A 117 -6.55 6.57 7.25
CA LYS A 117 -5.84 6.57 8.55
C LYS A 117 -4.59 5.68 8.51
N LEU A 118 -4.70 4.48 7.92
CA LEU A 118 -3.55 3.60 7.74
C LEU A 118 -2.48 4.24 6.84
N LYS A 119 -2.88 4.83 5.71
CA LYS A 119 -1.95 5.54 4.81
C LYS A 119 -1.27 6.70 5.54
N GLN A 120 -2.03 7.49 6.29
CA GLN A 120 -1.52 8.63 7.05
C GLN A 120 -0.49 8.19 8.09
N LYS A 121 -0.77 7.10 8.81
CA LYS A 121 0.12 6.49 9.79
C LYS A 121 1.45 6.06 9.13
N LEU A 122 1.38 5.40 7.98
CA LEU A 122 2.57 5.02 7.20
C LEU A 122 3.38 6.26 6.76
N ILE A 123 2.72 7.28 6.20
CA ILE A 123 3.39 8.51 5.76
C ILE A 123 4.06 9.23 6.94
N SER A 124 3.36 9.39 8.06
CA SER A 124 3.93 10.07 9.23
C SER A 124 5.18 9.37 9.75
N LEU A 125 5.20 8.04 9.69
CA LEU A 125 6.32 7.23 10.18
C LEU A 125 7.50 7.22 9.19
N LEU A 126 7.24 7.31 7.88
CA LEU A 126 8.29 7.44 6.85
C LEU A 126 8.86 8.85 6.72
N THR A 127 8.18 9.86 7.27
CA THR A 127 8.61 11.26 7.18
C THR A 127 9.96 11.48 7.85
N TYR A 128 10.19 10.90 9.05
CA TYR A 128 11.45 11.05 9.77
C TYR A 128 12.66 10.43 9.01
N PRO A 129 12.61 9.15 8.57
CA PRO A 129 13.62 8.58 7.69
C PRO A 129 13.95 9.43 6.46
N PHE A 130 12.92 9.95 5.80
CA PHE A 130 13.10 10.73 4.58
C PHE A 130 13.82 12.06 4.84
N ILE A 131 13.48 12.76 5.92
CA ILE A 131 14.17 13.99 6.32
C ILE A 131 15.64 13.69 6.64
N LEU A 132 15.89 12.66 7.45
CA LEU A 132 17.25 12.29 7.86
C LEU A 132 18.12 11.86 6.66
N LEU A 133 17.58 11.05 5.76
CA LEU A 133 18.24 10.68 4.50
C LEU A 133 18.49 11.91 3.62
N SER A 134 17.52 12.82 3.50
CA SER A 134 17.67 14.04 2.70
C SER A 134 18.81 14.91 3.23
N VAL A 135 18.88 15.13 4.55
CA VAL A 135 19.98 15.87 5.19
C VAL A 135 21.30 15.16 4.96
N THR A 136 21.34 13.83 5.12
CA THR A 136 22.56 13.02 4.88
C THR A 136 23.05 13.17 3.45
N VAL A 137 22.15 13.11 2.46
CA VAL A 137 22.48 13.31 1.04
C VAL A 137 22.98 14.73 0.76
N ILE A 138 22.40 15.75 1.39
CA ILE A 138 22.88 17.14 1.24
C ILE A 138 24.29 17.30 1.80
N VAL A 139 24.53 16.80 3.02
CA VAL A 139 25.86 16.82 3.64
C VAL A 139 26.86 16.06 2.78
N LEU A 140 26.46 14.92 2.21
CA LEU A 140 27.28 14.15 1.29
C LEU A 140 27.70 14.96 0.07
N ILE A 141 26.74 15.52 -0.65
CA ILE A 141 27.02 16.32 -1.84
C ILE A 141 27.95 17.49 -1.49
N PHE A 142 27.77 18.11 -0.32
CA PHE A 142 28.64 19.17 0.17
C PHE A 142 30.09 18.67 0.42
N LEU A 143 30.26 17.57 1.15
CA LEU A 143 31.59 16.99 1.42
C LEU A 143 32.30 16.60 0.12
N LEU A 144 31.56 16.00 -0.81
CA LEU A 144 32.09 15.51 -2.08
C LEU A 144 32.50 16.62 -3.03
N ASN A 145 31.76 17.73 -3.07
CA ASN A 145 32.06 18.84 -3.98
C ASN A 145 33.04 19.86 -3.41
N ASN A 146 33.15 19.99 -2.08
CA ASN A 146 33.96 21.04 -1.46
C ASN A 146 35.14 20.48 -0.67
N VAL A 147 34.91 19.44 0.14
CA VAL A 147 35.92 18.93 1.07
C VAL A 147 36.89 17.98 0.37
N ILE A 148 36.38 16.98 -0.36
CA ILE A 148 37.22 15.99 -1.03
C ILE A 148 38.17 16.61 -2.08
N PRO A 149 37.76 17.55 -2.95
CA PRO A 149 38.66 18.15 -3.93
C PRO A 149 39.83 18.89 -3.28
N THR A 150 39.57 19.61 -2.20
CA THR A 150 40.62 20.29 -1.42
C THR A 150 41.68 19.30 -0.91
N PHE A 151 41.27 18.08 -0.53
CA PHE A 151 42.23 17.04 -0.17
C PHE A 151 42.94 16.44 -1.38
N LEU A 152 42.25 16.25 -2.50
CA LEU A 152 42.89 15.76 -3.73
C LEU A 152 44.05 16.64 -4.16
N ASP A 153 43.86 17.97 -4.13
CA ASP A 153 44.89 18.94 -4.48
C ASP A 153 46.14 18.79 -3.58
N ILE A 154 45.95 18.66 -2.26
CA ILE A 154 47.04 18.49 -1.29
C ILE A 154 47.79 17.15 -1.50
N PHE A 155 47.08 16.09 -1.84
CA PHE A 155 47.66 14.76 -2.06
C PHE A 155 48.44 14.69 -3.37
N GLU A 156 47.95 15.33 -4.43
CA GLU A 156 48.66 15.46 -5.71
C GLU A 156 49.97 16.25 -5.52
N ASP A 157 49.93 17.33 -4.76
CA ASP A 157 51.14 18.13 -4.45
C ASP A 157 52.16 17.39 -3.58
N SER A 158 51.71 16.43 -2.77
CA SER A 158 52.57 15.68 -1.82
C SER A 158 53.11 14.36 -2.38
N ASN A 159 52.75 13.95 -3.61
CA ASN A 159 53.07 12.63 -4.20
C ASN A 159 52.66 11.42 -3.33
N ILE A 160 51.69 11.60 -2.42
CA ILE A 160 51.20 10.52 -1.56
C ILE A 160 50.00 9.86 -2.24
N GLU A 161 49.97 8.53 -2.27
CA GLU A 161 48.85 7.81 -2.86
C GLU A 161 47.58 7.93 -2.01
N LEU A 162 46.46 8.27 -2.67
CA LEU A 162 45.15 8.30 -2.02
C LEU A 162 44.76 6.92 -1.47
N PRO A 163 44.19 6.85 -0.25
CA PRO A 163 43.67 5.61 0.32
C PRO A 163 42.62 4.93 -0.58
N ALA A 164 42.60 3.60 -0.56
CA ALA A 164 41.74 2.79 -1.42
C ALA A 164 40.24 3.11 -1.25
N ILE A 165 39.82 3.42 -0.03
CA ILE A 165 38.44 3.78 0.31
C ILE A 165 38.02 5.09 -0.38
N THR A 166 38.89 6.09 -0.38
CA THR A 166 38.68 7.40 -1.03
C THR A 166 38.67 7.26 -2.55
N LYS A 167 39.60 6.47 -3.12
CA LYS A 167 39.63 6.15 -4.57
C LYS A 167 38.33 5.47 -5.04
N LEU A 168 37.79 4.51 -4.28
CA LEU A 168 36.54 3.81 -4.61
C LEU A 168 35.34 4.75 -4.61
N LEU A 169 35.28 5.63 -3.61
CA LEU A 169 34.21 6.62 -3.45
C LEU A 169 34.20 7.64 -4.60
N ILE A 170 35.36 8.17 -4.99
CA ILE A 170 35.49 9.11 -6.13
C ILE A 170 35.10 8.42 -7.44
N LYS A 171 35.62 7.22 -7.71
CA LYS A 171 35.27 6.46 -8.92
C LYS A 171 33.77 6.16 -9.04
N SER A 172 33.13 5.82 -7.93
CA SER A 172 31.68 5.55 -7.89
C SER A 172 30.89 6.83 -8.22
N MET A 173 31.37 7.99 -7.75
CA MET A 173 30.71 9.27 -7.99
C MET A 173 30.92 9.75 -9.43
N ASP A 174 32.13 9.66 -9.96
CA ASP A 174 32.42 9.99 -11.37
C ASP A 174 31.60 9.12 -12.31
N PHE A 175 31.46 7.82 -12.00
CA PHE A 175 30.58 6.94 -12.76
C PHE A 175 29.14 7.47 -12.81
N ILE A 176 28.59 7.92 -11.67
CA ILE A 176 27.25 8.50 -11.61
C ILE A 176 27.19 9.84 -12.34
N LYS A 177 28.16 10.74 -12.14
CA LYS A 177 28.20 12.08 -12.71
C LYS A 177 28.30 12.06 -14.24
N TYR A 178 29.18 11.22 -14.80
CA TYR A 178 29.41 11.15 -16.25
C TYR A 178 28.39 10.24 -16.96
N ASN A 179 27.75 9.30 -16.25
CA ASN A 179 26.80 8.35 -16.86
C ASN A 179 25.36 8.50 -16.31
N TYR A 180 24.99 9.64 -15.74
CA TYR A 180 23.67 9.82 -15.10
C TYR A 180 22.51 9.50 -16.06
N LEU A 181 22.63 9.84 -17.34
CA LEU A 181 21.64 9.50 -18.37
C LEU A 181 21.49 7.98 -18.57
N PHE A 182 22.61 7.23 -18.64
CA PHE A 182 22.59 5.78 -18.78
C PHE A 182 22.07 5.08 -17.52
N VAL A 183 22.38 5.62 -16.33
CA VAL A 183 21.87 5.11 -15.05
C VAL A 183 20.36 5.31 -14.97
N ILE A 184 19.86 6.51 -15.29
CA ILE A 184 18.42 6.80 -15.35
C ILE A 184 17.72 5.89 -16.36
N LEU A 185 18.29 5.75 -17.56
CA LEU A 185 17.75 4.89 -18.60
C LEU A 185 17.72 3.41 -18.17
N GLY A 186 18.79 2.93 -17.53
CA GLY A 186 18.88 1.57 -16.99
C GLY A 186 17.83 1.29 -15.92
N ILE A 187 17.62 2.24 -14.99
CA ILE A 187 16.55 2.15 -13.98
C ILE A 187 15.18 2.10 -14.65
N LEU A 188 14.95 2.94 -15.67
CA LEU A 188 13.68 3.02 -16.37
C LEU A 188 13.38 1.73 -17.15
N ILE A 189 14.38 1.18 -17.86
CA ILE A 189 14.31 -0.13 -18.52
C ILE A 189 14.04 -1.24 -17.49
N PHE A 190 14.73 -1.22 -16.35
CA PHE A 190 14.53 -2.21 -15.29
C PHE A 190 13.12 -2.16 -14.72
N ILE A 191 12.57 -0.97 -14.47
CA ILE A 191 11.18 -0.78 -14.00
C ILE A 191 10.18 -1.30 -15.05
N VAL A 192 10.39 -0.99 -16.33
CA VAL A 192 9.51 -1.47 -17.42
C VAL A 192 9.61 -2.99 -17.54
N PHE A 193 10.82 -3.55 -17.49
CA PHE A 193 11.06 -4.99 -17.50
C PHE A 193 10.34 -5.69 -16.33
N LEU A 194 10.48 -5.16 -15.12
CA LEU A 194 9.75 -5.67 -13.95
C LEU A 194 8.24 -5.60 -14.17
N LYS A 195 7.69 -4.47 -14.64
CA LYS A 195 6.26 -4.36 -14.93
C LYS A 195 5.78 -5.39 -15.95
N LEU A 196 6.58 -5.70 -16.97
CA LEU A 196 6.25 -6.70 -17.99
C LEU A 196 6.32 -8.12 -17.44
N ILE A 197 7.34 -8.44 -16.64
CA ILE A 197 7.49 -9.80 -16.08
C ILE A 197 6.42 -10.10 -15.03
N PHE A 198 6.06 -9.11 -14.21
CA PHE A 198 4.99 -9.23 -13.21
C PHE A 198 3.58 -9.26 -13.82
N LYS A 199 3.40 -8.99 -15.13
CA LYS A 199 2.12 -9.28 -15.82
C LYS A 199 1.95 -10.76 -16.13
N LYS A 200 3.03 -11.54 -16.24
CA LYS A 200 2.94 -12.96 -16.60
C LYS A 200 2.31 -13.76 -15.47
N TYR A 201 1.29 -14.56 -15.80
CA TYR A 201 0.56 -15.40 -14.84
C TYR A 201 1.48 -16.31 -14.02
N LYS A 202 2.41 -17.03 -14.66
CA LYS A 202 3.38 -17.92 -13.98
C LYS A 202 4.20 -17.18 -12.91
N VAL A 203 4.61 -15.95 -13.21
CA VAL A 203 5.40 -15.10 -12.30
C VAL A 203 4.54 -14.64 -11.14
N ARG A 204 3.33 -14.13 -11.40
CA ARG A 204 2.37 -13.72 -10.36
C ARG A 204 2.02 -14.87 -9.42
N ARG A 205 1.81 -16.07 -9.96
CA ARG A 205 1.53 -17.29 -9.19
C ARG A 205 2.72 -17.72 -8.35
N PHE A 206 3.93 -17.73 -8.92
CA PHE A 206 5.16 -18.10 -8.21
C PHE A 206 5.42 -17.16 -7.03
N PHE A 207 5.45 -15.84 -7.26
CA PHE A 207 5.65 -14.86 -6.19
C PHE A 207 4.49 -14.84 -5.19
N GLY A 208 3.25 -15.02 -5.68
CA GLY A 208 2.06 -15.15 -4.86
C GLY A 208 2.12 -16.33 -3.88
N LYS A 209 2.77 -17.44 -4.26
CA LYS A 209 3.04 -18.59 -3.40
C LYS A 209 4.27 -18.41 -2.53
N LEU A 210 5.31 -17.74 -3.03
CA LEU A 210 6.60 -17.56 -2.34
C LEU A 210 6.42 -16.80 -1.01
N ILE A 211 5.51 -15.82 -0.97
CA ILE A 211 5.25 -15.03 0.23
C ILE A 211 4.76 -15.88 1.41
N PHE A 212 4.03 -16.97 1.14
CA PHE A 212 3.54 -17.92 2.14
C PHE A 212 4.60 -18.94 2.58
N LYS A 213 5.76 -19.00 1.91
CA LYS A 213 6.86 -19.91 2.29
C LYS A 213 7.88 -19.30 3.24
N ILE A 214 7.92 -17.97 3.36
CA ILE A 214 8.90 -17.28 4.20
C ILE A 214 8.35 -17.23 5.63
N PRO A 215 8.91 -17.94 6.64
CA PRO A 215 8.27 -18.15 7.94
C PRO A 215 7.87 -16.86 8.67
N TYR A 216 8.76 -15.86 8.66
CA TYR A 216 8.50 -14.57 9.32
C TYR A 216 7.38 -13.78 8.60
N ILE A 217 7.34 -13.82 7.27
CA ILE A 217 6.34 -13.09 6.47
C ILE A 217 5.01 -13.83 6.44
N LYS A 218 5.03 -15.17 6.45
CA LYS A 218 3.86 -16.05 6.34
C LYS A 218 2.79 -15.64 7.36
N SER A 219 3.13 -15.63 8.64
CA SER A 219 2.15 -15.35 9.71
C SER A 219 1.51 -13.96 9.57
N HIS A 220 2.31 -12.93 9.30
CA HIS A 220 1.79 -11.57 9.10
C HIS A 220 0.92 -11.46 7.85
N TYR A 221 1.32 -12.09 6.75
CA TYR A 221 0.55 -12.08 5.52
C TYR A 221 -0.74 -12.88 5.62
N GLN A 222 -0.73 -14.02 6.32
CA GLN A 222 -1.95 -14.78 6.63
C GLN A 222 -2.93 -13.93 7.45
N ASN A 223 -2.47 -13.25 8.50
CA ASN A 223 -3.33 -12.35 9.29
C ASN A 223 -3.90 -11.22 8.41
N TYR A 224 -3.09 -10.64 7.54
CA TYR A 224 -3.52 -9.61 6.58
C TYR A 224 -4.61 -10.11 5.63
N ILE A 225 -4.37 -11.24 4.96
CA ILE A 225 -5.33 -11.83 4.03
C ILE A 225 -6.61 -12.25 4.75
N THR A 226 -6.48 -12.82 5.95
CA THR A 226 -7.62 -13.21 6.78
C THR A 226 -8.48 -12.00 7.16
N SER A 227 -7.89 -10.90 7.63
CA SER A 227 -8.62 -9.65 7.89
C SER A 227 -9.34 -9.15 6.63
N VAL A 228 -8.66 -9.08 5.49
CA VAL A 228 -9.27 -8.57 4.25
C VAL A 228 -10.43 -9.45 3.80
N ILE A 229 -10.27 -10.78 3.83
CA ILE A 229 -11.30 -11.73 3.44
C ILE A 229 -12.46 -11.69 4.44
N ALA A 230 -12.21 -11.83 5.74
CA ALA A 230 -13.23 -11.80 6.78
C ALA A 230 -14.05 -10.51 6.72
N LYS A 231 -13.36 -9.36 6.62
CA LYS A 231 -13.99 -8.06 6.48
C LYS A 231 -14.84 -7.99 5.25
N ASN A 232 -14.31 -8.34 4.08
CA ASN A 232 -15.09 -8.29 2.85
C ASN A 232 -16.30 -9.21 2.91
N PHE A 233 -16.15 -10.38 3.52
CA PHE A 233 -17.19 -11.37 3.65
C PHE A 233 -18.31 -10.89 4.59
N THR A 234 -17.96 -10.35 5.76
CA THR A 234 -18.91 -9.66 6.66
C THR A 234 -19.76 -8.64 5.90
N ILE A 235 -19.15 -7.79 5.07
CA ILE A 235 -19.88 -6.72 4.37
C ILE A 235 -20.91 -7.30 3.41
N LEU A 236 -20.47 -8.25 2.60
CA LEU A 236 -21.27 -8.81 1.53
C LEU A 236 -22.46 -9.58 2.13
N LEU A 237 -22.22 -10.34 3.19
CA LEU A 237 -23.28 -11.04 3.93
C LEU A 237 -24.22 -10.06 4.65
N ASN A 238 -23.71 -9.00 5.28
CA ASN A 238 -24.55 -7.94 5.86
C ASN A 238 -25.42 -7.24 4.81
N GLY A 239 -24.95 -7.16 3.57
CA GLY A 239 -25.71 -6.69 2.40
C GLY A 239 -26.68 -7.73 1.81
N ASN A 240 -26.92 -8.84 2.50
CA ASN A 240 -27.75 -9.96 2.07
C ASN A 240 -27.29 -10.65 0.77
N ILE A 241 -26.02 -10.54 0.40
CA ILE A 241 -25.44 -11.33 -0.68
C ILE A 241 -25.23 -12.75 -0.16
N ASN A 242 -25.60 -13.77 -0.94
CA ASN A 242 -25.36 -15.15 -0.54
C ASN A 242 -23.84 -15.46 -0.44
N ILE A 243 -23.50 -16.53 0.25
CA ILE A 243 -22.12 -16.94 0.55
C ILE A 243 -21.29 -17.13 -0.72
N VAL A 244 -21.85 -17.80 -1.72
CA VAL A 244 -21.15 -18.18 -2.96
C VAL A 244 -20.80 -16.94 -3.78
N ASP A 245 -21.76 -16.04 -3.98
CA ASP A 245 -21.56 -14.79 -4.70
C ASP A 245 -20.60 -13.86 -3.94
N SER A 246 -20.69 -13.85 -2.61
CA SER A 246 -19.78 -13.09 -1.75
C SER A 246 -18.32 -13.54 -1.95
N LEU A 247 -18.07 -14.84 -1.92
CA LEU A 247 -16.73 -15.40 -2.14
C LEU A 247 -16.23 -15.16 -3.56
N ASP A 248 -17.10 -15.20 -4.57
CA ASP A 248 -16.72 -14.89 -5.95
C ASP A 248 -16.30 -13.41 -6.12
N ILE A 249 -17.03 -12.49 -5.49
CA ILE A 249 -16.66 -11.07 -5.43
C ILE A 249 -15.30 -10.90 -4.72
N ILE A 250 -15.09 -11.58 -3.59
CA ILE A 250 -13.82 -11.52 -2.84
C ILE A 250 -12.66 -12.05 -3.69
N LYS A 251 -12.85 -13.18 -4.38
CA LYS A 251 -11.87 -13.74 -5.32
C LYS A 251 -11.48 -12.73 -6.41
N ASN A 252 -12.46 -12.02 -6.96
CA ASN A 252 -12.23 -11.02 -8.01
C ASN A 252 -11.65 -9.69 -7.48
N SER A 253 -11.66 -9.48 -6.15
CA SER A 253 -11.08 -8.29 -5.49
C SER A 253 -9.59 -8.41 -5.20
N THR A 254 -9.07 -9.63 -5.02
CA THR A 254 -7.64 -9.87 -4.75
C THR A 254 -6.83 -9.91 -6.05
N ARG A 255 -5.59 -9.38 -6.01
CA ARG A 255 -4.64 -9.47 -7.14
C ARG A 255 -3.74 -10.71 -7.07
N ASN A 256 -3.75 -11.43 -5.95
CA ASN A 256 -2.90 -12.58 -5.75
C ASN A 256 -3.54 -13.83 -6.38
N VAL A 257 -2.98 -14.27 -7.50
CA VAL A 257 -3.44 -15.43 -8.27
C VAL A 257 -3.50 -16.71 -7.43
N PHE A 258 -2.54 -16.89 -6.52
CA PHE A 258 -2.54 -18.06 -5.62
C PHE A 258 -3.77 -18.07 -4.71
N ILE A 259 -4.18 -16.92 -4.19
CA ILE A 259 -5.40 -16.80 -3.37
C ILE A 259 -6.66 -17.01 -4.23
N GLN A 260 -6.67 -16.48 -5.46
CA GLN A 260 -7.79 -16.65 -6.40
C GLN A 260 -8.06 -18.13 -6.68
N GLU A 261 -7.02 -18.91 -7.00
CA GLU A 261 -7.12 -20.36 -7.27
C GLU A 261 -7.70 -21.13 -6.08
N HIS A 262 -7.34 -20.74 -4.86
CA HIS A 262 -7.81 -21.42 -3.65
C HIS A 262 -9.24 -21.03 -3.29
N LEU A 263 -9.60 -19.75 -3.43
CA LEU A 263 -11.00 -19.32 -3.26
C LEU A 263 -11.92 -19.92 -4.32
N GLU A 264 -11.45 -20.07 -5.55
CA GLU A 264 -12.21 -20.72 -6.63
C GLU A 264 -12.54 -22.18 -6.30
N LYS A 265 -11.56 -22.93 -5.74
CA LYS A 265 -11.80 -24.30 -5.26
C LYS A 265 -12.79 -24.33 -4.09
N ALA A 266 -12.61 -23.45 -3.10
CA ALA A 266 -13.51 -23.37 -1.95
C ALA A 266 -14.96 -23.07 -2.39
N ILE A 267 -15.15 -22.16 -3.37
CA ILE A 267 -16.46 -21.86 -3.95
C ILE A 267 -17.10 -23.10 -4.59
N LEU A 268 -16.32 -23.90 -5.32
CA LEU A 268 -16.83 -25.14 -5.92
C LEU A 268 -17.23 -26.18 -4.87
N GLU A 269 -16.45 -26.31 -3.80
CA GLU A 269 -16.76 -27.22 -2.68
C GLU A 269 -18.03 -26.80 -1.94
N ILE A 270 -18.20 -25.51 -1.66
CA ILE A 270 -19.42 -24.97 -1.03
C ILE A 270 -20.65 -25.17 -1.92
N LYS A 271 -20.51 -24.97 -3.24
CA LYS A 271 -21.59 -25.27 -4.21
C LYS A 271 -21.99 -26.75 -4.20
N ASN A 272 -21.08 -27.65 -3.86
CA ASN A 272 -21.35 -29.08 -3.73
C ASN A 272 -21.93 -29.46 -2.36
N GLY A 273 -22.17 -28.49 -1.47
CA GLY A 273 -22.77 -28.71 -0.15
C GLY A 273 -21.78 -28.91 0.99
N ASN A 274 -20.47 -28.72 0.76
CA ASN A 274 -19.49 -28.76 1.84
C ASN A 274 -19.60 -27.53 2.73
N LEU A 275 -19.23 -27.70 4.01
CA LEU A 275 -19.17 -26.62 4.98
C LEU A 275 -18.13 -25.57 4.58
N ILE A 276 -18.42 -24.30 4.85
CA ILE A 276 -17.54 -23.15 4.58
C ILE A 276 -16.21 -23.32 5.30
N SER A 277 -16.28 -23.71 6.57
CA SER A 277 -15.12 -23.97 7.42
C SER A 277 -14.19 -25.02 6.82
N THR A 278 -14.75 -26.12 6.30
CA THR A 278 -13.98 -27.18 5.64
C THR A 278 -13.43 -26.75 4.28
N SER A 279 -14.22 -26.01 3.51
CA SER A 279 -13.87 -25.60 2.13
C SER A 279 -12.79 -24.52 2.10
N LEU A 280 -12.70 -23.69 3.14
CA LEU A 280 -11.64 -22.70 3.32
C LEU A 280 -10.45 -23.22 4.12
N ASN A 281 -10.43 -24.48 4.54
CA ASN A 281 -9.39 -25.05 5.38
C ASN A 281 -8.07 -25.23 4.61
N ASP A 282 -7.29 -24.16 4.53
CA ASP A 282 -5.97 -24.14 3.91
C ASP A 282 -4.94 -23.48 4.83
N ASP A 283 -4.08 -24.29 5.43
CA ASP A 283 -3.03 -23.88 6.38
C ASP A 283 -1.95 -22.96 5.76
N LEU A 284 -1.90 -22.82 4.43
CA LEU A 284 -1.04 -21.84 3.77
C LEU A 284 -1.69 -20.46 3.76
N ILE A 285 -3.00 -20.36 3.62
CA ILE A 285 -3.71 -19.07 3.47
C ILE A 285 -4.32 -18.59 4.78
N PHE A 286 -4.98 -19.47 5.51
CA PHE A 286 -5.71 -19.14 6.72
C PHE A 286 -5.05 -19.76 7.95
N ASN A 287 -5.22 -19.10 9.09
CA ASN A 287 -4.79 -19.64 10.38
C ASN A 287 -5.89 -20.58 10.91
N PRO A 288 -5.54 -21.71 11.57
CA PRO A 288 -6.51 -22.58 12.22
C PRO A 288 -7.51 -21.85 13.13
N ALA A 289 -7.09 -20.76 13.79
CA ALA A 289 -7.98 -19.94 14.59
C ALA A 289 -9.15 -19.33 13.78
N PHE A 290 -8.90 -18.90 12.54
CA PHE A 290 -9.95 -18.38 11.66
C PHE A 290 -10.89 -19.48 11.19
N ILE A 291 -10.35 -20.66 10.83
CA ILE A 291 -11.16 -21.81 10.44
C ILE A 291 -12.10 -22.25 11.57
N ASN A 292 -11.60 -22.26 12.81
CA ASN A 292 -12.42 -22.55 13.99
C ASN A 292 -13.51 -21.51 14.20
N MET A 293 -13.21 -20.22 14.00
CA MET A 293 -14.24 -19.16 14.04
C MET A 293 -15.33 -19.41 12.99
N LEU A 294 -14.95 -19.71 11.74
CA LEU A 294 -15.92 -20.06 10.70
C LEU A 294 -16.78 -21.26 11.09
N ALA A 295 -16.17 -22.33 11.61
CA ALA A 295 -16.90 -23.53 12.03
C ALA A 295 -17.92 -23.22 13.14
N ILE A 296 -17.53 -22.40 14.13
CA ILE A 296 -18.43 -21.94 15.19
C ILE A 296 -19.59 -21.15 14.61
N GLY A 297 -19.31 -20.13 13.78
CA GLY A 297 -20.33 -19.27 13.17
C GLY A 297 -21.27 -20.02 12.23
N GLU A 298 -20.76 -21.03 11.53
CA GLU A 298 -21.55 -21.91 10.68
C GLU A 298 -22.47 -22.83 11.50
N SER A 299 -21.95 -23.41 12.59
CA SER A 299 -22.73 -24.28 13.49
C SER A 299 -23.78 -23.55 14.34
N SER A 300 -23.56 -22.26 14.63
CA SER A 300 -24.46 -21.43 15.43
C SER A 300 -25.39 -20.56 14.58
N GLU A 301 -25.36 -20.71 13.25
CA GLU A 301 -26.07 -19.86 12.28
C GLU A 301 -25.77 -18.35 12.45
N ASN A 302 -24.65 -18.02 13.09
CA ASN A 302 -24.25 -16.65 13.40
C ASN A 302 -22.92 -16.27 12.75
N LEU A 303 -22.78 -16.64 11.47
CA LEU A 303 -21.54 -16.45 10.71
C LEU A 303 -21.13 -14.97 10.61
N VAL A 304 -22.09 -14.06 10.46
CA VAL A 304 -21.83 -12.63 10.30
C VAL A 304 -21.16 -12.03 11.54
N GLU A 305 -21.71 -12.28 12.73
CA GLU A 305 -21.16 -11.77 13.99
C GLU A 305 -19.77 -12.35 14.28
N ILE A 306 -19.55 -13.62 13.94
CA ILE A 306 -18.23 -14.25 14.09
C ILE A 306 -17.21 -13.68 13.09
N LEU A 307 -17.61 -13.39 11.85
CA LEU A 307 -16.75 -12.72 10.87
C LEU A 307 -16.43 -11.27 11.27
N GLU A 308 -17.37 -10.57 11.92
CA GLU A 308 -17.15 -9.24 12.52
C GLU A 308 -16.08 -9.32 13.62
N SER A 309 -16.25 -10.26 14.55
CA SER A 309 -15.28 -10.53 15.62
C SER A 309 -13.89 -10.91 15.06
N ALA A 310 -13.85 -11.74 14.00
CA ALA A 310 -12.62 -12.08 13.31
C ALA A 310 -11.97 -10.85 12.68
N THR A 311 -12.76 -9.98 12.04
CA THR A 311 -12.27 -8.74 11.45
C THR A 311 -11.61 -7.86 12.51
N GLU A 312 -12.24 -7.64 13.66
CA GLU A 312 -11.67 -6.84 14.75
C GLU A 312 -10.39 -7.45 15.33
N TYR A 313 -10.38 -8.77 15.52
CA TYR A 313 -9.23 -9.51 16.02
C TYR A 313 -8.02 -9.43 15.08
N TYR A 314 -8.21 -9.69 13.78
CA TYR A 314 -7.13 -9.66 12.80
C TYR A 314 -6.70 -8.23 12.45
N ASP A 315 -7.61 -7.25 12.40
CA ASP A 315 -7.26 -5.82 12.25
C ASP A 315 -6.36 -5.38 13.42
N SER A 316 -6.67 -5.79 14.64
CA SER A 316 -5.85 -5.51 15.82
C SER A 316 -4.44 -6.13 15.70
N LYS A 317 -4.34 -7.39 15.25
CA LYS A 317 -3.04 -8.04 14.99
C LYS A 317 -2.23 -7.35 13.90
N ILE A 318 -2.88 -6.88 12.84
CA ILE A 318 -2.21 -6.16 11.75
C ILE A 318 -1.69 -4.82 12.26
N ASN A 319 -2.52 -4.06 12.98
CA ASN A 319 -2.10 -2.78 13.56
C ASN A 319 -0.89 -2.95 14.48
N TYR A 320 -0.90 -3.95 15.36
CA TYR A 320 0.23 -4.27 16.21
C TYR A 320 1.48 -4.70 15.43
N SER A 321 1.31 -5.51 14.38
CA SER A 321 2.42 -5.94 13.52
C SER A 321 3.05 -4.76 12.78
N VAL A 322 2.21 -3.87 12.24
CA VAL A 322 2.65 -2.63 11.56
C VAL A 322 3.42 -1.75 12.55
N ASP A 323 2.94 -1.59 13.77
CA ASP A 323 3.63 -0.80 14.80
C ASP A 323 5.01 -1.39 15.15
N LYS A 324 5.10 -2.72 15.30
CA LYS A 324 6.39 -3.39 15.53
C LYS A 324 7.38 -3.25 14.38
N ILE A 325 6.93 -3.51 13.14
CA ILE A 325 7.79 -3.38 11.95
C ILE A 325 8.37 -1.97 11.88
N LEU A 326 7.56 -0.96 12.16
CA LEU A 326 7.97 0.43 12.10
C LEU A 326 8.87 0.83 13.28
N GLN A 327 8.66 0.28 14.48
CA GLN A 327 9.58 0.44 15.61
C GLN A 327 10.97 -0.12 15.33
N TYR A 328 11.08 -1.27 14.64
CA TYR A 328 12.38 -1.84 14.26
C TYR A 328 13.04 -1.14 13.07
N LEU A 329 12.25 -0.53 12.18
CA LEU A 329 12.75 0.19 11.01
C LEU A 329 13.62 1.40 11.42
N GLN A 330 13.23 2.10 12.48
CA GLN A 330 13.95 3.28 12.97
C GLN A 330 15.41 2.99 13.41
N PRO A 331 15.71 2.04 14.31
CA PRO A 331 17.08 1.71 14.69
C PRO A 331 17.89 1.16 13.52
N VAL A 332 17.29 0.38 12.61
CA VAL A 332 17.98 -0.11 11.40
C VAL A 332 18.44 1.06 10.53
N ILE A 333 17.59 2.06 10.32
CA ILE A 333 17.96 3.26 9.56
C ILE A 333 19.07 4.05 10.24
N ILE A 334 19.01 4.22 11.56
CA ILE A 334 20.05 4.92 12.33
C ILE A 334 21.38 4.17 12.17
N ILE A 335 21.41 2.85 12.34
CA ILE A 335 22.62 2.04 12.19
C ILE A 335 23.19 2.17 10.78
N LEU A 336 22.35 2.09 9.75
CA LEU A 336 22.79 2.23 8.35
C LEU A 336 23.40 3.61 8.11
N ILE A 337 22.78 4.68 8.60
CA ILE A 337 23.29 6.04 8.45
C ILE A 337 24.57 6.23 9.25
N SER A 338 24.65 5.73 10.49
CA SER A 338 25.87 5.78 11.31
C SER A 338 27.03 5.04 10.65
N LEU A 339 26.78 3.86 10.08
CA LEU A 339 27.79 3.12 9.32
C LEU A 339 28.25 3.91 8.09
N PHE A 340 27.32 4.56 7.40
CA PHE A 340 27.62 5.36 6.23
C PHE A 340 28.41 6.65 6.57
N VAL A 341 28.03 7.34 7.65
CA VAL A 341 28.77 8.50 8.17
C VAL A 341 30.16 8.10 8.63
N ALA A 342 30.28 6.98 9.36
CA ALA A 342 31.58 6.45 9.78
C ALA A 342 32.46 6.15 8.56
N PHE A 343 31.92 5.52 7.52
CA PHE A 343 32.63 5.27 6.27
C PHE A 343 33.21 6.54 5.65
N ILE A 344 32.42 7.63 5.59
CA ILE A 344 32.89 8.92 5.07
C ILE A 344 33.97 9.53 5.96
N VAL A 345 33.75 9.51 7.28
CA VAL A 345 34.73 10.04 8.25
C VAL A 345 36.06 9.32 8.10
N PHE A 346 36.07 7.99 8.00
CA PHE A 346 37.29 7.23 7.74
C PHE A 346 37.90 7.54 6.37
N ALA A 347 37.07 7.71 5.33
CA ALA A 347 37.55 8.07 3.98
C ALA A 347 38.26 9.43 3.93
N ILE A 348 37.98 10.33 4.89
CA ILE A 348 38.63 11.65 5.01
C ILE A 348 39.74 11.65 6.06
N ALA A 349 39.51 11.03 7.22
CA ALA A 349 40.43 11.06 8.36
C ALA A 349 41.71 10.24 8.13
N ILE A 350 41.60 9.06 7.51
CA ILE A 350 42.78 8.24 7.17
C ILE A 350 43.77 9.05 6.30
N PRO A 351 43.35 9.68 5.19
CA PRO A 351 44.24 10.53 4.43
C PRO A 351 44.88 11.65 5.28
N ILE A 352 44.14 12.31 6.16
CA ILE A 352 44.71 13.35 7.05
C ILE A 352 45.82 12.79 7.94
N PHE A 353 45.63 11.60 8.52
CA PHE A 353 46.66 10.94 9.32
C PHE A 353 47.86 10.51 8.49
N ASP A 354 47.64 10.01 7.27
CA ASP A 354 48.73 9.63 6.35
C ASP A 354 49.58 10.85 5.95
N LEU A 355 48.95 12.02 5.70
CA LEU A 355 49.67 13.27 5.49
C LEU A 355 50.49 13.67 6.73
N SER A 356 49.88 13.64 7.93
CA SER A 356 50.57 14.00 9.17
C SER A 356 51.75 13.07 9.49
N ASN A 357 51.62 11.77 9.19
CA ASN A 357 52.68 10.79 9.42
C ASN A 357 53.75 10.83 8.32
N GLY A 358 53.39 11.17 7.08
CA GLY A 358 54.32 11.41 5.97
C GLY A 358 55.17 12.67 6.19
N ILE A 359 54.70 13.59 7.03
CA ILE A 359 55.44 14.78 7.48
C ILE A 359 56.37 14.49 8.68
N SER A 360 56.34 13.29 9.27
CA SER A 360 57.29 12.95 10.34
C SER A 360 58.65 12.46 9.81
N ILE A 361 59.62 13.38 9.94
CA ILE A 361 61.10 13.26 9.95
C ILE A 361 61.78 13.25 8.56
N GLU A 362 62.15 14.45 8.09
CA GLU A 362 63.54 14.72 7.69
C GLU A 362 64.20 15.59 8.76
#